data_AF-A0A819U7Z8-F1
#
_entry.id   AF-A0A819U7Z8-F1
#
_cell.length_a   1.000
_cell.length_b   1.000
_cell.length_c   1.000
_cell.angle_alpha   90.00
_cell.angle_beta   90.00
_cell.angle_gamma   90.00
#
_symmetry.space_group_name_H-M   'P 1'
#
loop_
_entity.id
_entity.type
_entity.pdbx_description
1 polymer ?
#
loop_
_entity_poly.entity_id
_entity_poly.type
_entity_poly.pdbx_seq_one_letter_code
_entity_poly.pdbx_strand_id
1 'polypeptide(L)'
;MINKTLTVLAPASFAQARIWLDERIRFDPDKPQVAIYNMPFVYRLQSDHTLLVKQLHQALQLTVDKHLSLHTSLIFDTETNLFMQRVIEQKDNYADIFSMVET
;
A
#
# COMPACT_ATOMS: atom_id res chain seq x y z
N MET A 1 15.80 14.33 3.91
CA MET A 1 15.92 13.11 4.74
C MET A 1 14.51 12.76 5.18
N ILE A 2 13.96 11.64 4.70
CA ILE A 2 12.55 11.27 4.94
C ILE A 2 12.43 10.71 6.35
N ASN A 3 11.60 11.32 7.20
CA ASN A 3 11.33 10.81 8.55
C ASN A 3 10.18 9.79 8.49
N LYS A 4 10.52 8.51 8.61
CA LYS A 4 9.57 7.41 8.74
C LYS A 4 9.29 7.13 10.20
N THR A 5 8.02 7.15 10.59
CA THR A 5 7.57 6.86 11.96
C THR A 5 6.78 5.56 11.97
N LEU A 6 7.10 4.66 12.88
CA LEU A 6 6.27 3.48 13.12
C LEU A 6 5.00 3.92 13.85
N THR A 7 3.84 3.77 13.21
CA THR A 7 2.56 4.22 13.76
C THR A 7 1.80 3.06 14.40
N VAL A 8 1.86 1.87 13.80
CA VAL A 8 1.21 0.67 14.33
C VAL A 8 2.14 -0.53 14.22
N LEU A 9 2.27 -1.26 15.32
CA LEU A 9 2.79 -2.63 15.35
C LEU A 9 1.84 -3.46 16.21
N ALA A 10 1.08 -4.34 15.56
CA ALA A 10 -0.01 -5.08 16.20
C ALA A 10 -0.21 -6.43 15.51
N PRO A 11 -0.94 -7.38 16.12
CA PRO A 11 -1.41 -8.56 15.40
C PRO A 11 -2.15 -8.18 14.12
N ALA A 12 -1.93 -8.96 13.06
CA ALA A 12 -2.70 -8.84 11.83
C ALA A 12 -4.19 -9.07 12.14
N SER A 13 -5.05 -8.37 11.40
CA SER A 13 -6.49 -8.62 11.49
C SER A 13 -6.82 -10.06 11.07
N PHE A 14 -7.99 -10.53 11.49
CA PHE A 14 -8.46 -11.87 11.14
C PHE A 14 -8.48 -12.10 9.61
N ALA A 15 -8.91 -11.11 8.84
CA ALA A 15 -8.94 -11.18 7.38
C ALA A 15 -7.53 -11.25 6.77
N GLN A 16 -6.60 -10.40 7.23
CA GLN A 16 -5.20 -10.41 6.78
C GLN A 16 -4.53 -11.76 7.07
N ALA A 17 -4.71 -12.30 8.28
CA ALA A 17 -4.16 -13.59 8.67
C ALA A 17 -4.75 -14.74 7.83
N ARG A 18 -6.07 -14.71 7.56
CA ARG A 18 -6.73 -15.75 6.78
C ARG A 18 -6.26 -15.75 5.32
N ILE A 19 -6.17 -14.58 4.69
CA ILE A 19 -5.67 -14.42 3.32
C ILE A 19 -4.25 -14.96 3.23
N TRP A 20 -3.36 -14.53 4.14
CA TRP A 20 -1.97 -14.96 4.14
C TRP A 20 -1.81 -16.48 4.33
N LEU A 21 -2.57 -17.08 5.26
CA LEU A 21 -2.55 -18.53 5.46
C LEU A 21 -2.99 -19.27 4.21
N ASP A 22 -4.07 -18.81 3.58
CA ASP A 22 -4.64 -19.44 2.40
C ASP A 22 -3.70 -19.28 1.17
N GLU A 23 -3.00 -18.14 1.04
CA GLU A 23 -1.89 -18.00 0.09
C GLU A 23 -0.78 -19.00 0.38
N ARG A 24 -0.30 -19.09 1.63
CA ARG A 24 0.81 -20.00 2.01
C ARG A 24 0.50 -21.47 1.74
N ILE A 25 -0.76 -21.89 1.91
CA ILE A 25 -1.22 -23.25 1.57
C ILE A 25 -1.21 -23.48 0.05
N ARG A 26 -1.54 -22.46 -0.74
CA ARG A 26 -1.54 -22.53 -2.21
C ARG A 26 -0.16 -22.36 -2.85
N PHE A 27 0.78 -21.72 -2.17
CA PHE A 27 2.15 -21.56 -2.62
C PHE A 27 2.88 -22.91 -2.56
N ASP A 28 2.70 -23.69 -3.61
CA ASP A 28 3.51 -24.85 -3.94
C ASP A 28 4.64 -24.38 -4.88
N PRO A 29 5.93 -24.50 -4.48
CA PRO A 29 7.07 -24.08 -5.30
C PRO A 29 7.10 -24.75 -6.68
N ASP A 30 6.51 -25.94 -6.80
CA ASP A 30 6.51 -26.75 -8.02
C ASP A 30 5.27 -26.48 -8.90
N LYS A 31 4.35 -25.60 -8.47
CA LYS A 31 3.16 -25.21 -9.22
C LYS A 31 3.21 -23.72 -9.64
N PRO A 32 2.50 -23.35 -10.73
CA PRO A 32 2.36 -21.96 -11.12
C PRO A 32 1.75 -21.15 -9.97
N GLN A 33 2.40 -20.05 -9.60
CA GLN A 33 1.88 -19.14 -8.59
C GLN A 33 0.59 -18.49 -9.09
N VAL A 34 -0.48 -18.58 -8.30
CA VAL A 34 -1.78 -17.97 -8.62
C VAL A 34 -2.05 -16.86 -7.62
N ALA A 35 -1.98 -15.61 -8.08
CA ALA A 35 -2.24 -14.42 -7.27
C ALA A 35 -3.75 -14.10 -7.17
N ILE A 36 -4.54 -15.01 -6.61
CA ILE A 36 -6.02 -14.93 -6.63
C ILE A 36 -6.59 -13.76 -5.82
N TYR A 37 -5.81 -13.18 -4.90
CA TYR A 37 -6.23 -12.05 -4.09
C TYR A 37 -5.87 -10.70 -4.69
N ASN A 38 -5.16 -10.67 -5.82
CA ASN A 38 -4.97 -9.44 -6.56
C ASN A 38 -6.30 -9.01 -7.18
N MET A 39 -6.74 -7.79 -6.87
CA MET A 39 -7.93 -7.18 -7.46
C MET A 39 -7.52 -5.98 -8.32
N PRO A 40 -7.04 -6.20 -9.56
CA PRO A 40 -6.66 -5.10 -10.44
C PRO A 40 -7.92 -4.36 -10.94
N PHE A 41 -7.88 -3.03 -10.88
CA PHE A 41 -8.90 -2.16 -11.44
C PHE A 41 -8.29 -1.31 -12.55
N VAL A 42 -8.99 -1.18 -13.67
CA VAL A 42 -8.57 -0.34 -14.80
C VAL A 42 -9.62 0.74 -15.02
N TYR A 43 -9.16 1.99 -15.03
CA TYR A 43 -10.01 3.15 -15.25
C TYR A 43 -9.60 3.84 -16.54
N ARG A 44 -10.58 4.06 -17.43
CA ARG A 44 -10.40 4.91 -18.61
C ARG A 44 -10.72 6.34 -18.23
N LEU A 45 -9.71 7.19 -18.21
CA LEU A 45 -9.88 8.63 -18.01
C LEU A 45 -10.19 9.28 -19.35
N GLN A 46 -11.33 9.96 -19.45
CA GLN A 46 -11.69 10.81 -20.59
C GLN A 46 -11.65 12.25 -20.12
N SER A 47 -10.97 13.11 -20.87
CA SER A 47 -10.91 14.54 -20.60
C SER A 47 -10.96 15.30 -21.92
N ASP A 48 -11.69 16.42 -21.93
CA ASP A 48 -11.66 17.40 -23.01
C ASP A 48 -10.39 18.28 -22.94
N HIS A 49 -9.55 18.05 -21.91
CA HIS A 49 -8.31 18.78 -21.65
C HIS A 49 -7.11 17.83 -21.63
N THR A 50 -5.90 18.41 -21.72
CA THR A 50 -4.65 17.64 -21.66
C THR A 50 -4.43 17.13 -20.25
N LEU A 51 -4.46 15.82 -20.06
CA LEU A 51 -4.06 15.18 -18.82
C LEU A 51 -2.54 14.99 -18.79
N LEU A 52 -1.86 15.73 -17.92
CA LEU A 52 -0.41 15.58 -17.75
C LEU A 52 -0.10 14.37 -16.87
N VAL A 53 0.63 13.39 -17.40
CA VAL A 53 1.05 12.18 -16.68
C VAL A 53 1.78 12.51 -15.37
N LYS A 54 2.58 13.59 -15.36
CA LYS A 54 3.28 14.06 -14.16
C LYS A 54 2.31 14.45 -13.03
N GLN A 55 1.24 15.16 -13.36
CA GLN A 55 0.23 15.58 -12.38
C GLN A 55 -0.55 14.36 -11.87
N LEU A 56 -0.88 13.41 -12.74
CA LEU A 56 -1.52 12.16 -12.33
C LEU A 56 -0.65 11.37 -11.37
N HIS A 57 0.66 11.27 -11.64
CA HIS A 57 1.61 10.62 -10.75
C HIS A 57 1.67 11.32 -9.38
N GLN A 58 1.70 12.65 -9.34
CA GLN A 58 1.67 13.41 -8.08
C GLN A 58 0.39 13.18 -7.30
N ALA A 59 -0.77 13.17 -7.97
CA ALA A 59 -2.06 12.89 -7.33
C ALA A 59 -2.13 11.47 -6.75
N LEU A 60 -1.59 10.48 -7.46
CA LEU A 60 -1.48 9.10 -6.96
C LEU A 60 -0.54 9.02 -5.75
N GLN A 61 0.60 9.70 -5.80
CA GLN A 61 1.54 9.74 -4.66
C GLN A 61 0.87 10.33 -3.42
N LEU A 62 0.16 11.47 -3.57
CA LEU A 62 -0.61 12.09 -2.49
C LEU A 62 -1.68 11.14 -1.91
N THR A 63 -2.33 10.36 -2.78
CA THR A 63 -3.32 9.36 -2.36
C THR A 63 -2.65 8.25 -1.54
N VAL A 64 -1.51 7.73 -2.01
CA VAL A 64 -0.73 6.74 -1.27
C VAL A 64 -0.33 7.30 0.09
N ASP A 65 0.24 8.49 0.15
CA ASP A 65 0.74 9.12 1.38
C ASP A 65 -0.37 9.37 2.41
N LYS A 66 -1.56 9.79 1.95
CA LYS A 66 -2.72 10.06 2.82
C LYS A 66 -3.31 8.80 3.46
N HIS A 67 -3.25 7.65 2.79
CA HIS A 67 -3.96 6.44 3.21
C HIS A 67 -3.03 5.43 3.89
N LEU A 68 -3.01 5.42 5.23
CA LEU A 68 -2.19 4.51 6.05
C LEU A 68 -2.34 3.03 5.70
N SER A 69 -3.50 2.59 5.18
CA SER A 69 -3.69 1.21 4.72
C SER A 69 -2.70 0.81 3.62
N LEU A 70 -2.28 1.73 2.75
CA LEU A 70 -1.31 1.50 1.68
C LEU A 70 0.14 1.46 2.17
N HIS A 71 0.39 1.85 3.43
CA HIS A 71 1.69 1.76 4.09
C HIS A 71 1.77 0.55 5.03
N THR A 72 0.83 -0.39 4.91
CA THR A 72 0.80 -1.59 5.75
C THR A 72 1.70 -2.67 5.17
N SER A 73 2.58 -3.21 6.01
CA SER A 73 3.37 -4.41 5.72
C SER A 73 2.99 -5.52 6.70
N LEU A 74 2.99 -6.76 6.23
CA LEU A 74 2.73 -7.94 7.06
C LEU A 74 4.05 -8.64 7.36
N ILE A 75 4.25 -9.02 8.63
CA ILE A 75 5.46 -9.70 9.11
C ILE A 75 5.05 -10.88 9.96
N PHE A 76 5.73 -12.00 9.79
CA PHE A 76 5.63 -13.12 10.72
C PHE A 76 6.71 -12.95 11.80
N ASP A 77 6.30 -12.81 13.05
CA ASP A 77 7.19 -12.78 14.20
C ASP A 77 7.51 -14.23 14.61
N THR A 78 8.77 -14.63 14.44
CA THR A 78 9.23 -15.99 14.71
C THR A 78 9.42 -16.28 16.19
N GLU A 79 9.57 -15.27 17.05
CA GLU A 79 9.73 -15.46 18.49
C GLU A 79 8.38 -15.73 19.15
N THR A 80 7.37 -14.94 18.76
CA THR A 80 6.01 -15.05 19.31
C THR A 80 5.10 -15.97 18.49
N ASN A 81 5.53 -16.40 17.30
CA ASN A 81 4.73 -17.15 16.31
C ASN A 81 3.43 -16.42 15.91
N LEU A 82 3.45 -15.08 15.94
CA LEU A 82 2.31 -14.26 15.59
C LEU A 82 2.49 -13.61 14.22
N PHE A 83 1.40 -13.57 13.47
CA PHE A 83 1.33 -12.77 12.25
C PHE A 83 0.97 -11.33 12.61
N MET A 84 1.85 -10.41 12.27
CA MET A 84 1.82 -9.02 12.68
C MET A 84 1.61 -8.12 11.48
N GLN A 85 0.92 -7.00 11.71
CA GLN A 85 0.88 -5.87 10.80
C GLN A 85 1.76 -4.74 11.33
N ARG A 86 2.44 -4.07 10.41
CA ARG A 86 3.27 -2.90 10.65
C ARG A 86 2.78 -1.79 9.73
N VAL A 87 2.43 -0.65 10.30
CA VAL A 87 2.04 0.55 9.54
C VAL A 87 3.09 1.62 9.79
N ILE A 88 3.72 2.09 8.71
CA ILE A 88 4.75 3.12 8.77
C ILE A 88 4.18 4.39 8.15
N GLU A 89 4.15 5.48 8.90
CA GLU A 89 3.78 6.78 8.35
C GLU A 89 5.03 7.52 7.88
N GLN A 90 4.96 8.05 6.66
CA GLN A 90 5.96 8.94 6.11
C GLN A 90 5.50 10.39 6.35
N LYS A 91 6.21 11.11 7.22
CA LYS A 91 5.96 12.55 7.40
C LYS A 91 6.72 13.32 6.34
N ASP A 92 6.11 13.46 5.17
CA ASP A 92 6.54 14.45 4.20
C ASP A 92 5.89 15.80 4.50
N ASN A 93 6.60 16.89 4.17
CA ASN A 93 6.12 18.24 4.40
C ASN A 93 5.08 18.57 3.31
N TYR A 94 3.82 18.21 3.56
CA TYR A 94 2.71 18.36 2.60
C TYR A 94 2.45 19.80 2.12
N ALA A 95 3.07 20.81 2.76
CA ALA A 95 2.92 22.22 2.42
C ALA A 95 3.42 22.60 1.01
N ASP A 96 4.42 21.89 0.47
CA ASP A 96 4.99 22.21 -0.86
C ASP A 96 4.21 21.57 -2.03
N ILE A 97 3.30 20.63 -1.76
CA ILE A 97 2.68 19.81 -2.82
C ILE A 97 1.40 20.47 -3.35
N PHE A 98 0.67 21.21 -2.50
CA PHE A 98 -0.53 21.93 -2.88
C PHE A 98 -0.26 23.34 -3.43
N SER A 99 0.93 23.90 -3.17
CA SER A 99 1.33 25.21 -3.70
C SER A 99 1.74 25.19 -5.19
N MET A 100 1.96 24.00 -5.77
CA MET A 100 2.35 23.84 -7.19
C MET A 100 1.19 23.47 -8.13
N VAL A 101 -0.05 23.46 -7.64
CA VAL A 101 -1.24 23.20 -8.47
C VAL A 101 -1.79 24.50 -9.09
N GLU A 102 -1.27 25.66 -8.70
CA GLU A 102 -1.74 26.99 -9.14
C GLU A 102 -0.95 27.62 -10.32
N THR A 103 -0.34 26.85 -11.23
CA THR A 103 0.32 27.43 -12.43
C THR A 103 0.01 26.64 -13.69
#